data_AF-A0A533X7B2-F1
#
_entry.id   AF-A0A533X7B2-F1
#
_cell.length_a   1.000
_cell.length_b   1.000
_cell.length_c   1.000
_cell.angle_alpha   90.00
_cell.angle_beta   90.00
_cell.angle_gamma   90.00
#
_symmetry.space_group_name_H-M   'P 1'
#
loop_
_entity.id
_entity.type
_entity.pdbx_description
1 polymer ?
#
loop_
_entity_poly.entity_id
_entity_poly.type
_entity_poly.pdbx_seq_one_letter_code
_entity_poly.pdbx_strand_id
1 'polypeptide(L)'
;KKPGDVIYLTFFGFAFGSAFLMNDTLALMGTPIMLTLSRGLNISPRPLLLTLAFAVTTGSVVTPMGNPQNLLIALASGIAAPVIGFASYLLLPTLL
;
A
#
# COMPACT_ATOMS: atom_id res chain seq x y z
N LYS A 1 -8.08 -17.46 14.40
CA LYS A 1 -8.22 -16.73 13.12
C LYS A 1 -7.57 -17.57 12.04
N LYS A 2 -8.19 -17.72 10.87
CA LYS A 2 -7.56 -18.48 9.78
C LYS A 2 -6.38 -17.64 9.24
N PRO A 3 -5.27 -18.27 8.81
CA PRO A 3 -4.13 -17.54 8.23
C PRO A 3 -4.51 -16.59 7.08
N GLY A 4 -5.55 -16.93 6.32
CA GLY A 4 -6.10 -16.08 5.25
C GLY A 4 -6.67 -14.75 5.75
N ASP A 5 -7.40 -14.74 6.87
CA ASP A 5 -8.01 -13.51 7.41
C ASP A 5 -6.96 -12.45 7.74
N VAL A 6 -5.79 -12.90 8.19
CA VAL A 6 -4.67 -12.03 8.56
C VAL A 6 -4.06 -11.40 7.33
N ILE A 7 -3.89 -12.17 6.26
CA ILE A 7 -3.40 -11.69 4.97
C ILE A 7 -4.34 -10.64 4.38
N TYR A 8 -5.65 -10.89 4.37
CA TYR A 8 -6.61 -9.91 3.86
C TYR A 8 -6.60 -8.63 4.68
N LEU A 9 -6.60 -8.74 6.01
CA LEU A 9 -6.61 -7.59 6.91
C LEU A 9 -5.35 -6.73 6.73
N THR A 10 -4.17 -7.37 6.67
CA THR A 10 -2.93 -6.64 6.45
C THR A 10 -2.86 -6.06 5.05
N PHE A 11 -3.32 -6.78 4.02
CA PHE A 11 -3.34 -6.26 2.66
C PHE A 11 -4.15 -4.97 2.54
N PHE A 12 -5.45 -5.02 2.90
CA PHE A 12 -6.31 -3.84 2.78
C PHE A 12 -5.90 -2.71 3.72
N GLY A 13 -5.41 -3.03 4.93
CA GLY A 13 -4.93 -2.02 5.87
C GLY A 13 -3.72 -1.25 5.34
N PHE A 14 -2.70 -1.95 4.84
CA PHE A 14 -1.50 -1.30 4.29
C PHE A 14 -1.75 -0.66 2.92
N ALA A 15 -2.61 -1.25 2.08
CA ALA A 15 -2.98 -0.65 0.80
C ALA A 15 -3.74 0.67 1.00
N PHE A 16 -4.73 0.69 1.89
CA PHE A 16 -5.44 1.91 2.25
C PHE A 16 -4.50 2.95 2.86
N GLY A 17 -3.64 2.55 3.80
CA GLY A 17 -2.64 3.44 4.38
C GLY A 17 -1.72 4.04 3.32
N SER A 18 -1.29 3.23 2.35
CA SER A 18 -0.36 3.67 1.30
C SER A 18 -1.01 4.59 0.26
N ALA A 19 -2.33 4.66 0.20
CA ALA A 19 -3.03 5.67 -0.59
C ALA A 19 -2.84 7.09 -0.01
N PHE A 20 -2.40 7.23 1.25
CA PHE A 20 -2.18 8.53 1.90
C PHE A 20 -0.74 8.74 2.38
N LEU A 21 -0.01 7.66 2.64
CA LEU A 21 1.37 7.66 3.12
C LEU A 21 2.29 7.07 2.07
N MET A 22 3.56 7.49 2.09
CA MET A 22 4.59 6.95 1.18
C MET A 22 4.79 5.44 1.40
N ASN A 23 4.78 4.71 0.29
CA ASN A 23 5.08 3.26 0.22
C ASN A 23 6.33 2.91 1.02
N ASP A 24 7.46 3.59 0.78
CA ASP A 24 8.73 3.27 1.43
C ASP A 24 8.65 3.36 2.96
N THR A 25 7.96 4.39 3.47
CA THR A 25 7.74 4.58 4.90
C THR A 25 6.89 3.45 5.48
N LEU A 26 5.81 3.05 4.79
CA LEU A 26 4.96 1.96 5.23
C LEU A 26 5.61 0.59 5.10
N ALA A 27 6.45 0.36 4.10
CA ALA A 27 7.22 -0.87 3.96
C ALA A 27 8.24 -0.99 5.11
N LEU A 28 8.93 0.10 5.44
CA LEU A 28 9.89 0.16 6.54
C LEU A 28 9.21 -0.11 7.89
N MET A 29 8.08 0.55 8.16
CA MET A 29 7.31 0.35 9.40
C MET A 29 6.57 -0.98 9.44
N GLY A 30 6.06 -1.44 8.30
CA GLY A 30 5.27 -2.66 8.17
C GLY A 30 6.10 -3.92 8.31
N THR A 31 7.35 -3.91 7.88
CA THR A 31 8.25 -5.08 7.97
C THR A 31 8.37 -5.64 9.40
N PRO A 32 8.73 -4.85 10.44
CA PRO A 32 8.79 -5.36 11.81
C PRO A 32 7.40 -5.78 12.34
N ILE A 33 6.32 -5.14 11.88
CA ILE A 33 4.94 -5.53 12.23
C ILE A 33 4.63 -6.93 11.68
N MET A 34 4.95 -7.20 10.40
CA MET A 34 4.74 -8.51 9.77
C MET A 34 5.57 -9.60 10.43
N LEU A 35 6.82 -9.30 10.79
CA LEU A 35 7.69 -10.25 11.50
C LEU A 35 7.13 -10.58 12.89
N THR A 36 6.68 -9.59 13.65
CA THR A 36 6.07 -9.78 14.97
C THR A 36 4.78 -10.60 14.87
N LEU A 37 3.95 -10.29 13.88
CA LEU A 37 2.70 -10.99 13.61
C LEU A 37 2.95 -12.45 13.20
N SER A 38 3.96 -12.72 12.37
CA SER A 38 4.35 -14.07 11.97
C SER A 38 4.73 -14.95 13.16
N ARG A 39 5.49 -14.40 14.12
CA ARG A 39 5.92 -15.09 15.34
C ARG A 39 4.74 -15.34 16.27
N GLY A 40 3.89 -14.33 16.49
CA GLY A 40 2.73 -14.44 17.38
C GLY A 40 1.66 -15.42 16.88
N LEU A 41 1.58 -15.64 15.58
CA LEU A 41 0.63 -16.56 14.95
C LEU A 41 1.23 -17.90 14.54
N ASN A 42 2.53 -18.10 14.76
CA ASN A 42 3.29 -19.29 14.35
C ASN A 42 3.11 -19.64 12.85
N ILE A 43 3.17 -18.62 11.99
CA ILE A 43 3.10 -18.77 10.53
C ILE A 43 4.40 -18.30 9.88
N SER A 44 4.66 -18.75 8.65
CA SER A 44 5.82 -18.26 7.90
C SER A 44 5.72 -16.74 7.69
N PRO A 45 6.81 -15.98 7.85
CA PRO A 45 6.82 -14.54 7.57
C PRO A 45 6.73 -14.24 6.06
N ARG A 46 7.11 -15.18 5.18
CA ARG A 46 7.20 -14.95 3.74
C ARG A 46 5.87 -14.46 3.12
N PRO A 47 4.72 -15.12 3.35
CA PRO A 47 3.44 -14.64 2.82
C PRO A 47 3.07 -13.25 3.33
N LEU A 48 3.35 -12.93 4.61
CA LEU A 48 3.03 -11.63 5.19
C LEU A 48 3.89 -10.50 4.60
N LEU A 49 5.19 -10.75 4.39
CA LEU A 49 6.09 -9.78 3.78
C LEU A 49 5.75 -9.53 2.30
N LEU A 50 5.39 -10.60 1.56
CA LEU A 50 4.88 -10.44 0.20
C LEU A 50 3.57 -9.67 0.18
N THR A 51 2.65 -9.98 1.09
CA THR A 51 1.38 -9.26 1.24
C THR A 51 1.62 -7.78 1.50
N LEU A 52 2.54 -7.44 2.40
CA LEU A 52 2.94 -6.05 2.66
C LEU A 52 3.44 -5.37 1.40
N ALA A 53 4.38 -5.99 0.68
CA ALA A 53 4.98 -5.44 -0.53
C ALA A 53 3.95 -5.16 -1.62
N PHE A 54 3.04 -6.11 -1.87
CA PHE A 54 1.95 -5.91 -2.83
C PHE A 54 0.96 -4.84 -2.36
N ALA A 55 0.60 -4.83 -1.08
CA ALA A 55 -0.33 -3.87 -0.51
C ALA A 55 0.17 -2.43 -0.65
N VAL A 56 1.38 -2.13 -0.19
CA VAL A 56 1.93 -0.76 -0.25
C VAL A 56 2.18 -0.31 -1.69
N THR A 57 2.64 -1.21 -2.55
CA THR A 57 2.87 -0.87 -3.97
C THR A 57 1.55 -0.54 -4.66
N THR A 58 0.56 -1.41 -4.51
CA THR A 58 -0.76 -1.25 -5.16
C THR A 58 -1.51 -0.05 -4.59
N GLY A 59 -1.57 0.10 -3.27
CA GLY A 59 -2.25 1.23 -2.64
C GLY A 59 -1.65 2.60 -2.99
N SER A 60 -0.33 2.66 -3.19
CA SER A 60 0.38 3.92 -3.43
C SER A 60 0.04 4.62 -4.75
N VAL A 61 -0.51 3.92 -5.73
CA VAL A 61 -0.74 4.51 -7.06
C VAL A 61 -2.01 5.36 -7.12
N VAL A 62 -2.95 5.19 -6.19
CA VAL A 62 -4.27 5.88 -6.22
C VAL A 62 -4.14 7.38 -6.03
N THR A 63 -3.10 7.85 -5.34
CA THR A 63 -2.92 9.28 -5.07
C THR A 63 -1.49 9.76 -5.38
N PRO A 64 -1.30 11.07 -5.57
CA PRO A 64 0.03 11.67 -5.68
C PRO A 64 0.93 11.45 -4.47
N MET A 65 0.35 11.24 -3.27
CA MET A 65 1.09 11.14 -2.01
C MET A 65 1.70 9.76 -1.78
N GLY A 66 1.17 8.72 -2.43
CA GLY A 66 1.58 7.35 -2.15
C GLY A 66 3.04 7.05 -2.51
N ASN A 67 3.66 7.79 -3.43
CA ASN A 67 5.10 7.75 -3.66
C ASN A 67 5.64 9.08 -4.24
N PRO A 68 6.95 9.35 -4.12
CA PRO A 68 7.54 10.59 -4.63
C PRO A 68 7.41 10.78 -6.16
N GLN A 69 7.36 9.69 -6.93
CA GLN A 69 7.26 9.73 -8.39
C GLN A 69 5.88 10.25 -8.83
N ASN A 70 4.81 9.81 -8.17
CA ASN A 70 3.46 10.28 -8.38
C ASN A 70 3.32 11.77 -8.03
N LEU A 71 3.99 12.21 -6.96
CA LEU A 71 4.05 13.62 -6.59
C LEU A 71 4.73 14.45 -7.69
N LEU A 72 5.86 13.98 -8.25
CA LEU A 72 6.52 14.69 -9.35
C LEU A 72 5.61 14.80 -10.59
N ILE A 73 4.87 13.74 -10.92
CA ILE A 73 3.89 13.77 -12.02
C ILE A 73 2.78 14.77 -11.73
N ALA A 74 2.24 14.79 -10.50
CA ALA A 74 1.20 15.74 -10.10
C ALA A 74 1.68 17.21 -10.24
N LEU A 75 2.93 17.50 -9.86
CA LEU A 75 3.51 18.83 -9.98
C LEU A 75 3.82 19.23 -11.43
N ALA A 76 4.30 18.28 -12.24
CA ALA A 76 4.72 18.56 -13.62
C ALA A 76 3.54 18.56 -14.63
N SER A 77 2.45 17.86 -14.34
CA SER A 77 1.33 17.66 -15.28
C SER A 77 0.36 18.83 -15.39
N GLY A 78 0.37 19.77 -14.43
CA GLY A 78 -0.59 20.87 -14.39
C GLY A 78 -2.04 20.46 -14.11
N ILE A 79 -2.28 19.24 -13.58
CA ILE A 79 -3.62 18.78 -13.20
C ILE A 79 -4.16 19.68 -12.08
N ALA A 80 -5.32 20.31 -12.31
CA ALA A 80 -5.92 21.26 -11.36
C ALA A 80 -6.29 20.63 -10.01
N ALA A 81 -6.71 19.36 -10.00
CA ALA A 81 -7.03 18.60 -8.80
C ALA A 81 -6.28 17.25 -8.78
N PRO A 82 -4.99 17.21 -8.39
CA PRO A 82 -4.14 16.03 -8.55
C PRO A 82 -4.68 14.77 -7.87
N VAL A 83 -5.25 14.89 -6.66
CA VAL A 83 -5.82 13.73 -5.94
C VAL A 83 -6.99 13.13 -6.70
N ILE A 84 -7.91 13.98 -7.19
CA ILE A 84 -9.09 13.53 -7.94
C ILE A 84 -8.67 12.98 -9.31
N GLY A 85 -7.73 13.64 -9.97
CA GLY A 85 -7.18 13.21 -11.25
C GLY A 85 -6.57 11.82 -11.16
N PHE A 86 -5.64 11.60 -10.24
CA PHE A 86 -5.04 10.28 -10.02
C PHE A 86 -6.09 9.23 -9.68
N ALA A 87 -6.99 9.49 -8.75
CA ALA A 87 -8.05 8.54 -8.40
C ALA A 87 -8.92 8.19 -9.63
N SER A 88 -9.30 9.17 -10.46
CA SER A 88 -10.14 8.90 -11.63
C SER A 88 -9.49 7.98 -12.66
N TYR A 89 -8.17 8.04 -12.83
CA TYR A 89 -7.44 7.20 -13.79
C TYR A 89 -6.92 5.89 -13.19
N LEU A 90 -6.56 5.89 -11.91
CA LEU A 90 -5.81 4.80 -11.28
C LEU A 90 -6.63 3.97 -10.29
N LEU A 91 -7.81 4.42 -9.86
CA LEU A 91 -8.65 3.64 -8.94
C LEU A 91 -9.09 2.31 -9.56
N LEU A 92 -9.58 2.30 -10.80
CA LEU A 92 -10.03 1.07 -11.45
C LEU A 92 -8.87 0.06 -11.64
N PRO A 93 -7.71 0.44 -12.22
CA PRO A 93 -6.55 -0.45 -12.28
C PRO A 93 -6.07 -0.96 -10.92
N THR A 94 -6.23 -0.18 -9.85
CA THR A 94 -5.80 -0.60 -8.50
C THR A 94 -6.73 -1.67 -7.90
N LEU A 95 -7.99 -1.72 -8.34
CA LEU A 95 -8.99 -2.67 -7.85
C LEU A 95 -9.02 -4.00 -8.62
N LEU A 96 -8.37 -4.04 -9.80
CA LEU A 96 -8.27 -5.22 -10.67
C LEU A 96 -7.07 -6.10 -10.28
#